data_AF-A0A416EWJ5-F1
#
_entry.id   AF-A0A416EWJ5-F1
#
_cell.length_a   1.000
_cell.length_b   1.000
_cell.length_c   1.000
_cell.angle_alpha   90.00
_cell.angle_beta   90.00
_cell.angle_gamma   90.00
#
_symmetry.space_group_name_H-M   'P 1'
#
loop_
_entity.id
_entity.type
_entity.pdbx_description
1 polymer ?
#
loop_
_entity_poly.entity_id
_entity_poly.type
_entity_poly.pdbx_seq_one_letter_code
_entity_poly.pdbx_strand_id
1 'polypeptide(L)'
;MTEKKEFQVNKNTPFWDASLTDQERIDWLLKEMTVEEKLGYLASSSPDLPRLGIPGVSVGGEAAHGVEGRNDQNGLGKPDVTTSFPQPIGMSASWDPELIRQAGEITGTEARVVWHRHQGHGLSRWAPTVDLERDPRWGRNEEGYGEDPVLTGKMAGAYIRGMQGDDPKYLRCAATLKHFYGNNTEVGRGWKNSSIDPRNKYELYLEPFRRCIEDGGAEGIMTAYNKINGTIGILNPEVTDILKNSTVSVTLSATAVRWDLS
;
A
#
# COMPACT_ATOMS: atom_id res chain seq x y z
N MET A 1 -0.98 -35.42 9.55
CA MET A 1 0.19 -34.54 9.77
C MET A 1 0.97 -34.53 8.47
N THR A 2 0.71 -33.56 7.60
CA THR A 2 1.51 -33.36 6.39
C THR A 2 2.88 -32.84 6.82
N GLU A 3 3.93 -33.59 6.51
CA GLU A 3 5.32 -33.13 6.65
C GLU A 3 5.45 -31.78 5.93
N LYS A 4 5.71 -30.70 6.69
CA LYS A 4 6.20 -29.47 6.08
C LYS A 4 7.54 -29.81 5.47
N LYS A 5 7.62 -29.96 4.15
CA LYS A 5 8.90 -29.94 3.44
C LYS A 5 9.63 -28.68 3.90
N GLU A 6 10.78 -28.85 4.56
CA GLU A 6 11.62 -27.74 4.95
C GLU A 6 12.00 -26.96 3.70
N PHE A 7 11.50 -25.72 3.62
CA PHE A 7 11.88 -24.79 2.56
C PHE A 7 13.34 -24.41 2.76
N GLN A 8 14.21 -24.83 1.84
CA GLN A 8 15.64 -24.51 1.90
C GLN A 8 15.91 -23.20 1.17
N VAL A 9 16.21 -22.14 1.92
CA VAL A 9 16.60 -20.85 1.35
C VAL A 9 17.99 -20.99 0.73
N ASN A 10 18.12 -20.73 -0.57
CA ASN A 10 19.43 -20.70 -1.24
C ASN A 10 19.92 -19.26 -1.35
N LYS A 11 20.82 -18.85 -0.45
CA LYS A 11 21.42 -17.51 -0.46
C LYS A 11 22.60 -17.35 -1.44
N ASN A 12 22.97 -18.40 -2.16
CA ASN A 12 24.06 -18.37 -3.15
C ASN A 12 23.51 -18.12 -4.56
N THR A 13 22.70 -17.08 -4.73
CA THR A 13 22.17 -16.64 -6.03
C THR A 13 22.32 -15.13 -6.17
N PRO A 14 22.35 -14.59 -7.42
CA PRO A 14 22.40 -13.14 -7.63
C PRO A 14 21.32 -12.36 -6.87
N PHE A 15 20.13 -12.94 -6.65
CA PHE A 15 19.06 -12.31 -5.88
C PHE A 15 19.47 -11.91 -4.45
N TRP A 16 20.39 -12.65 -3.83
CA TRP A 16 20.85 -12.40 -2.45
C TRP A 16 22.17 -11.62 -2.37
N ASP A 17 22.78 -11.29 -3.51
CA ASP A 17 24.02 -10.53 -3.57
C ASP A 17 23.74 -9.02 -3.40
N ALA A 18 24.03 -8.50 -2.21
CA ALA A 18 23.83 -7.09 -1.87
C ALA A 18 24.82 -6.12 -2.53
N SER A 19 25.82 -6.63 -3.27
CA SER A 19 26.72 -5.81 -4.09
C SER A 19 26.12 -5.44 -5.45
N LEU A 20 25.11 -6.18 -5.92
CA LEU A 20 24.34 -5.87 -7.12
C LEU A 20 23.26 -4.82 -6.84
N THR A 21 22.85 -4.09 -7.87
CA THR A 21 21.69 -3.19 -7.81
C THR A 21 20.39 -3.99 -7.66
N ASP A 22 19.35 -3.35 -7.12
CA ASP A 22 18.04 -4.01 -7.01
C ASP A 22 17.48 -4.42 -8.37
N GLN A 23 17.73 -3.63 -9.43
CA GLN A 23 17.31 -3.97 -10.78
C GLN A 23 18.01 -5.22 -11.31
N GLU A 24 19.33 -5.36 -11.14
CA GLU A 24 20.06 -6.57 -11.56
C GLU A 24 19.55 -7.83 -10.85
N ARG A 25 19.21 -7.69 -9.56
CA ARG A 25 18.66 -8.78 -8.74
C ARG A 25 17.26 -9.18 -9.19
N ILE A 26 16.42 -8.20 -9.51
CA ILE A 26 15.05 -8.39 -10.03
C ILE A 26 15.09 -8.98 -11.46
N ASP A 27 15.95 -8.48 -12.33
CA ASP A 27 16.10 -8.97 -13.70
C ASP A 27 16.54 -10.43 -13.74
N TRP A 28 17.49 -10.80 -12.87
CA TRP A 28 17.86 -12.20 -12.71
C TRP A 28 16.67 -13.04 -12.24
N LEU A 29 15.94 -12.60 -11.21
CA LEU A 29 14.78 -13.32 -10.70
C LEU A 29 13.72 -13.54 -11.80
N LEU A 30 13.35 -12.48 -12.50
CA LEU A 30 12.35 -12.53 -13.58
C LEU A 30 12.82 -13.38 -14.76
N LYS A 31 14.12 -13.39 -15.07
CA LYS A 31 14.69 -14.25 -16.11
C LYS A 31 14.60 -15.72 -15.73
N GLU A 32 14.89 -16.04 -14.47
CA GLU A 32 14.91 -17.41 -14.00
C GLU A 32 13.50 -17.97 -13.76
N MET A 33 12.52 -17.14 -13.39
CA MET A 33 11.14 -17.58 -13.14
C MET A 33 10.45 -18.12 -14.41
N THR A 34 9.70 -19.21 -14.26
CA THR A 34 8.76 -19.67 -15.30
C THR A 34 7.56 -18.73 -15.40
N VAL A 35 6.75 -18.89 -16.44
CA VAL A 35 5.51 -18.12 -16.60
C VAL A 35 4.55 -18.41 -15.45
N GLU A 36 4.41 -19.67 -15.04
CA GLU A 36 3.55 -20.10 -13.94
C GLU A 36 3.99 -19.50 -12.61
N GLU A 37 5.30 -19.48 -12.34
CA GLU A 37 5.87 -18.83 -11.16
C GLU A 37 5.57 -17.31 -11.17
N LYS A 38 5.67 -16.65 -12.33
CA LYS A 38 5.33 -15.22 -12.48
C LYS A 38 3.86 -14.95 -12.23
N LEU A 39 2.97 -15.78 -12.79
CA LEU A 39 1.52 -15.68 -12.58
C LEU A 39 1.16 -15.82 -11.10
N GLY A 40 1.87 -16.68 -10.36
CA GLY A 40 1.70 -16.84 -8.91
C GLY A 40 2.05 -15.59 -8.08
N TYR A 41 2.82 -14.66 -8.65
CA TYR A 41 3.30 -13.44 -7.98
C TYR A 41 2.48 -12.18 -8.36
N LEU A 42 1.37 -12.33 -9.09
CA LEU A 42 0.47 -11.22 -9.45
C LEU A 42 -0.58 -10.90 -8.37
N ALA A 43 -0.63 -11.69 -7.29
CA ALA A 43 -1.58 -11.53 -6.18
C ALA A 43 -0.89 -10.95 -4.93
N SER A 44 -1.68 -10.46 -3.97
CA SER A 44 -1.17 -9.96 -2.69
C SER A 44 -0.54 -11.05 -1.81
N SER A 45 -0.64 -12.33 -2.17
CA SER A 45 0.08 -13.42 -1.52
C SER A 45 0.83 -14.21 -2.58
N SER A 46 2.15 -14.21 -2.49
CA SER A 46 3.05 -14.90 -3.40
C SER A 46 3.56 -16.19 -2.75
N PRO A 47 3.47 -17.34 -3.43
CA PRO A 47 3.92 -18.61 -2.88
C PRO A 47 5.45 -18.68 -2.79
N ASP A 48 5.94 -19.64 -2.03
CA ASP A 48 7.34 -20.07 -2.09
C ASP A 48 7.75 -20.34 -3.55
N LEU A 49 9.02 -20.07 -3.88
CA LEU A 49 9.69 -20.49 -5.12
C LEU A 49 10.79 -21.52 -4.78
N PRO A 50 10.45 -22.80 -4.52
CA PRO A 50 11.41 -23.79 -4.04
C PRO A 50 12.60 -24.01 -4.97
N ARG A 51 12.38 -23.93 -6.29
CA ARG A 51 13.43 -24.09 -7.31
C ARG A 51 14.51 -23.00 -7.19
N LEU A 52 14.11 -21.80 -6.81
CA LEU A 52 15.00 -20.64 -6.66
C LEU A 52 15.43 -20.43 -5.21
N GLY A 53 14.88 -21.17 -4.25
CA GLY A 53 15.16 -21.00 -2.83
C GLY A 53 14.72 -19.63 -2.28
N ILE A 54 13.68 -19.02 -2.87
CA ILE A 54 13.07 -17.75 -2.42
C ILE A 54 11.77 -18.03 -1.65
N PRO A 55 11.68 -17.63 -0.37
CA PRO A 55 10.48 -17.85 0.42
C PRO A 55 9.33 -16.96 -0.09
N GLY A 56 8.11 -17.45 0.08
CA GLY A 56 6.90 -16.73 -0.24
C GLY A 56 6.74 -15.49 0.63
N VAL A 57 6.00 -14.53 0.10
CA VAL A 57 5.77 -13.25 0.74
C VAL A 57 4.35 -12.78 0.44
N SER A 58 3.68 -12.20 1.43
CA SER A 58 2.47 -11.43 1.19
C SER A 58 2.79 -9.94 1.12
N VAL A 59 2.05 -9.19 0.31
CA VAL A 59 2.17 -7.75 0.17
C VAL A 59 0.92 -7.13 0.79
N GLY A 60 1.13 -6.12 1.62
CA GLY A 60 0.05 -5.40 2.28
C GLY A 60 -0.14 -5.74 3.75
N GLY A 61 -0.93 -4.88 4.39
CA GLY A 61 -1.20 -4.85 5.82
C GLY A 61 -1.69 -3.45 6.17
N GLU A 62 -2.64 -3.32 7.09
CA GLU A 62 -3.21 -2.00 7.38
C GLU A 62 -2.35 -1.21 8.35
N ALA A 63 -2.30 0.11 8.16
CA ALA A 63 -1.55 1.01 9.01
C ALA A 63 -2.13 2.43 9.09
N ALA A 64 -3.45 2.58 8.97
CA ALA A 64 -4.10 3.89 8.82
C ALA A 64 -3.76 4.86 9.97
N HIS A 65 -3.71 4.36 11.21
CA HIS A 65 -3.42 5.15 12.42
C HIS A 65 -2.58 4.36 13.44
N GLY A 66 -1.49 3.74 12.97
CA GLY A 66 -0.78 2.67 13.66
C GLY A 66 -0.98 1.33 12.96
N VAL A 67 -0.08 0.37 13.22
CA VAL A 67 -0.11 -0.94 12.55
C VAL A 67 -1.31 -1.75 13.00
N GLU A 68 -2.06 -2.31 12.06
CA GLU A 68 -3.09 -3.30 12.39
C GLU A 68 -2.45 -4.65 12.72
N GLY A 69 -2.18 -4.90 14.00
CA GLY A 69 -1.64 -6.17 14.50
C GLY A 69 -2.65 -7.31 14.66
N ARG A 70 -3.74 -7.37 13.87
CA ARG A 70 -4.86 -8.36 14.00
C ARG A 70 -4.50 -9.76 13.47
N ASN A 71 -3.43 -10.33 14.02
CA ASN A 71 -2.98 -11.70 13.74
C ASN A 71 -4.04 -12.78 14.03
N ASP A 72 -5.04 -12.45 14.85
CA ASP A 72 -6.18 -13.30 15.20
C ASP A 72 -7.18 -13.50 14.05
N GLN A 73 -7.24 -12.55 13.11
CA GLN A 73 -8.11 -12.64 11.93
C GLN A 73 -7.41 -13.20 10.70
N ASN A 74 -6.07 -13.21 10.71
CA ASN A 74 -5.23 -13.67 9.60
C ASN A 74 -4.59 -15.04 9.84
N GLY A 75 -4.97 -15.74 10.91
CA GLY A 75 -4.49 -17.10 11.22
C GLY A 75 -3.06 -17.17 11.76
N LEU A 76 -2.50 -16.05 12.20
CA LEU A 76 -1.10 -15.93 12.66
C LEU A 76 -0.94 -16.05 14.18
N GLY A 77 -2.05 -16.05 14.92
CA GLY A 77 -2.06 -16.30 16.36
C GLY A 77 -2.69 -15.16 17.15
N LYS A 78 -2.06 -14.80 18.27
CA LYS A 78 -2.55 -13.70 19.11
C LYS A 78 -2.23 -12.35 18.47
N PRO A 79 -3.08 -11.32 18.64
CA PRO A 79 -2.78 -9.98 18.12
C PRO A 79 -1.45 -9.45 18.64
N ASP A 80 -0.69 -8.77 17.77
CA ASP A 80 0.43 -7.95 18.21
C ASP A 80 -0.11 -6.65 18.82
N VAL A 81 0.36 -6.33 20.03
CA VAL A 81 0.07 -5.04 20.65
C VAL A 81 0.95 -3.99 19.97
N THR A 82 0.29 -3.04 19.34
CA THR A 82 0.85 -1.94 18.55
C THR A 82 0.17 -0.63 18.98
N THR A 83 0.80 0.50 18.71
CA THR A 83 0.28 1.81 19.09
C THR A 83 -0.95 2.15 18.25
N SER A 84 -2.00 2.66 18.90
CA SER A 84 -3.20 3.16 18.23
C SER A 84 -3.27 4.68 18.39
N PHE A 85 -3.03 5.39 17.29
CA PHE A 85 -3.17 6.85 17.22
C PHE A 85 -4.64 7.24 17.01
N PRO A 86 -5.03 8.51 17.16
CA PRO A 86 -6.33 8.99 16.69
C PRO A 86 -6.57 8.60 15.22
N GLN A 87 -7.83 8.46 14.80
CA GLN A 87 -8.14 8.27 13.38
C GLN A 87 -7.51 9.38 12.52
N PRO A 88 -7.17 9.13 11.24
CA PRO A 88 -6.50 10.11 10.38
C PRO A 88 -7.15 11.50 10.34
N ILE A 89 -8.49 11.60 10.42
CA ILE A 89 -9.18 12.90 10.50
C ILE A 89 -8.90 13.64 11.80
N GLY A 90 -8.73 12.91 12.90
CA GLY A 90 -8.32 13.46 14.19
C GLY A 90 -6.83 13.81 14.23
N MET A 91 -6.00 13.05 13.50
CA MET A 91 -4.59 13.36 13.31
C MET A 91 -4.44 14.67 12.51
N SER A 92 -5.14 14.83 11.39
CA SER A 92 -5.06 16.03 10.55
C SER A 92 -5.56 17.29 11.24
N ALA A 93 -6.51 17.17 12.17
CA ALA A 93 -7.01 18.27 13.00
C ALA A 93 -5.93 18.91 13.89
N SER A 94 -4.74 18.32 14.02
CA SER A 94 -3.58 18.95 14.67
C SER A 94 -2.96 20.08 13.86
N TRP A 95 -3.11 20.07 12.52
CA TRP A 95 -2.40 20.93 11.58
C TRP A 95 -0.86 20.90 11.73
N ASP A 96 -0.32 19.87 12.39
CA ASP A 96 1.10 19.73 12.69
C ASP A 96 1.69 18.55 11.89
N PRO A 97 2.32 18.81 10.73
CA PRO A 97 2.91 17.75 9.92
C PRO A 97 4.08 17.05 10.62
N GLU A 98 4.79 17.71 11.53
CA GLU A 98 5.90 17.07 12.25
C GLU A 98 5.38 16.06 13.27
N LEU A 99 4.27 16.37 13.96
CA LEU A 99 3.59 15.41 14.82
C LEU A 99 3.12 14.18 14.03
N ILE A 100 2.59 14.37 12.82
CA ILE A 100 2.18 13.25 11.96
C ILE A 100 3.37 12.44 11.47
N ARG A 101 4.50 13.10 11.15
CA ARG A 101 5.74 12.40 10.79
C ARG A 101 6.22 11.49 11.92
N GLN A 102 6.15 11.95 13.17
CA GLN A 102 6.52 11.14 14.35
C GLN A 102 5.58 9.94 14.54
N ALA A 103 4.26 10.12 14.32
CA ALA A 103 3.33 9.00 14.32
C ALA A 103 3.65 7.97 13.22
N GLY A 104 4.03 8.44 12.03
CA GLY A 104 4.49 7.58 10.94
C GLY A 104 5.78 6.83 11.28
N GLU A 105 6.72 7.48 11.97
CA GLU A 105 7.98 6.88 12.42
C GLU A 105 7.76 5.71 13.39
N ILE A 106 6.87 5.89 14.37
CA ILE A 106 6.47 4.83 15.30
C ILE A 106 5.80 3.69 14.52
N THR A 107 4.84 4.02 13.63
CA THR A 107 4.13 3.04 12.81
C THR A 107 5.07 2.21 11.94
N GLY A 108 6.03 2.85 11.24
CA GLY A 108 7.02 2.15 10.42
C GLY A 108 7.94 1.26 11.24
N THR A 109 8.31 1.71 12.44
CA THR A 109 9.14 0.93 13.37
C THR A 109 8.40 -0.31 13.85
N GLU A 110 7.14 -0.15 14.28
CA GLU A 110 6.29 -1.27 14.69
C GLU A 110 6.03 -2.23 13.51
N ALA A 111 5.86 -1.73 12.29
CA ALA A 111 5.67 -2.58 11.11
C ALA A 111 6.88 -3.49 10.88
N ARG A 112 8.10 -2.98 11.07
CA ARG A 112 9.33 -3.77 11.01
C ARG A 112 9.43 -4.78 12.15
N VAL A 113 9.02 -4.42 13.37
CA VAL A 113 9.00 -5.35 14.52
C VAL A 113 8.02 -6.50 14.28
N VAL A 114 6.80 -6.21 13.86
CA VAL A 114 5.77 -7.21 13.53
C VAL A 114 6.27 -8.15 12.43
N TRP A 115 6.91 -7.60 11.39
CA TRP A 115 7.54 -8.40 10.34
C TRP A 115 8.62 -9.34 10.83
N HIS A 116 9.48 -8.89 11.75
CA HIS A 116 10.50 -9.77 12.35
C HIS A 116 9.90 -10.92 13.16
N ARG A 117 8.73 -10.72 13.80
CA ARG A 117 8.02 -11.77 14.54
C ARG A 117 7.25 -12.72 13.62
N HIS A 118 6.76 -12.21 12.49
CA HIS A 118 5.91 -12.90 11.54
C HIS A 118 6.51 -12.85 10.13
N GLN A 119 7.66 -13.51 9.95
CA GLN A 119 8.33 -13.59 8.66
C GLN A 119 7.43 -14.23 7.60
N GLY A 120 7.45 -13.69 6.38
CA GLY A 120 6.55 -14.10 5.28
C GLY A 120 5.40 -13.11 5.03
N HIS A 121 5.16 -12.17 5.95
CA HIS A 121 4.40 -10.96 5.65
C HIS A 121 5.31 -9.90 5.06
N GLY A 122 4.79 -9.04 4.20
CA GLY A 122 5.56 -8.00 3.55
C GLY A 122 5.75 -6.79 4.46
N LEU A 123 6.59 -5.89 3.99
CA LEU A 123 6.90 -4.61 4.64
C LEU A 123 6.22 -3.42 3.97
N SER A 124 5.21 -3.69 3.15
CA SER A 124 4.31 -2.67 2.65
C SER A 124 3.08 -2.55 3.54
N ARG A 125 2.53 -1.34 3.62
CA ARG A 125 1.30 -1.06 4.35
C ARG A 125 0.34 -0.22 3.51
N TRP A 126 -0.93 -0.60 3.51
CA TRP A 126 -2.02 0.05 2.78
C TRP A 126 -2.50 1.31 3.50
N ALA A 127 -1.58 2.25 3.67
CA ALA A 127 -1.81 3.56 4.25
C ALA A 127 -0.85 4.56 3.61
N PRO A 128 -1.22 5.85 3.55
CA PRO A 128 -2.49 6.43 4.03
C PRO A 128 -3.67 6.33 3.04
N THR A 129 -4.90 6.43 3.55
CA THR A 129 -6.09 6.76 2.74
C THR A 129 -6.08 8.27 2.48
N VAL A 130 -6.12 8.67 1.21
CA VAL A 130 -6.04 10.10 0.80
C VAL A 130 -7.23 10.54 -0.06
N ASP A 131 -8.23 9.69 -0.18
CA ASP A 131 -9.56 10.04 -0.67
C ASP A 131 -10.11 11.24 0.13
N LEU A 132 -10.64 12.26 -0.54
CA LEU A 132 -11.17 13.46 0.12
C LEU A 132 -12.55 13.21 0.73
N GLU A 133 -12.77 13.65 1.98
CA GLU A 133 -14.04 13.54 2.71
C GLU A 133 -15.12 14.54 2.24
N ARG A 134 -15.45 14.52 0.96
CA ARG A 134 -16.35 15.53 0.36
C ARG A 134 -17.83 15.34 0.70
N ASP A 135 -18.23 14.10 1.00
CA ASP A 135 -19.61 13.77 1.37
C ASP A 135 -19.63 13.27 2.81
N PRO A 136 -20.26 13.99 3.75
CA PRO A 136 -20.26 13.62 5.17
C PRO A 136 -20.95 12.27 5.45
N ARG A 137 -21.66 11.70 4.48
CA ARG A 137 -22.32 10.39 4.58
C ARG A 137 -21.41 9.22 4.21
N TRP A 138 -20.21 9.48 3.67
CA TRP A 138 -19.27 8.42 3.36
C TRP A 138 -18.80 7.74 4.65
N GLY A 139 -19.12 6.45 4.80
CA GLY A 139 -18.88 5.68 6.04
C GLY A 139 -17.42 5.32 6.33
N ARG A 140 -16.47 5.94 5.64
CA ARG A 140 -15.02 5.84 5.89
C ARG A 140 -14.37 7.22 5.96
N ASN A 141 -15.16 8.26 6.20
CA ASN A 141 -14.66 9.63 6.31
C ASN A 141 -13.58 9.75 7.41
N GLU A 142 -13.66 8.94 8.46
CA GLU A 142 -12.67 8.96 9.53
C GLU A 142 -11.26 8.55 9.08
N GLU A 143 -11.14 7.81 7.97
CA GLU A 143 -9.88 7.23 7.51
C GLU A 143 -9.01 8.18 6.69
N GLY A 144 -9.57 9.29 6.19
CA GLY A 144 -8.84 10.30 5.45
C GLY A 144 -8.37 11.45 6.33
N TYR A 145 -7.78 12.47 5.71
CA TYR A 145 -7.16 13.60 6.41
C TYR A 145 -7.95 14.92 6.26
N GLY A 146 -9.14 14.89 5.67
CA GLY A 146 -9.98 16.05 5.44
C GLY A 146 -10.58 16.12 4.03
N GLU A 147 -11.41 17.14 3.84
CA GLU A 147 -11.98 17.50 2.53
C GLU A 147 -11.05 18.35 1.65
N ASP A 148 -9.99 18.93 2.23
CA ASP A 148 -9.06 19.83 1.53
C ASP A 148 -7.85 19.06 0.95
N PRO A 149 -7.59 19.15 -0.37
CA PRO A 149 -6.51 18.39 -1.00
C PRO A 149 -5.10 18.80 -0.55
N VAL A 150 -4.90 20.06 -0.15
CA VAL A 150 -3.59 20.56 0.27
C VAL A 150 -3.26 20.04 1.68
N LEU A 151 -4.20 20.16 2.61
CA LEU A 151 -4.09 19.62 3.97
C LEU A 151 -3.90 18.10 3.91
N THR A 152 -4.74 17.40 3.16
CA THR A 152 -4.66 15.94 3.01
C THR A 152 -3.28 15.53 2.49
N GLY A 153 -2.82 16.12 1.39
CA GLY A 153 -1.49 15.82 0.84
C GLY A 153 -0.34 16.13 1.82
N LYS A 154 -0.43 17.24 2.56
CA LYS A 154 0.62 17.66 3.51
C LYS A 154 0.71 16.74 4.73
N MET A 155 -0.43 16.38 5.31
CA MET A 155 -0.49 15.53 6.51
C MET A 155 -0.21 14.07 6.15
N ALA A 156 -0.85 13.53 5.13
CA ALA A 156 -0.61 12.16 4.66
C ALA A 156 0.84 11.98 4.17
N GLY A 157 1.38 12.95 3.42
CA GLY A 157 2.78 12.94 3.00
C GLY A 157 3.77 12.95 4.17
N ALA A 158 3.46 13.63 5.27
CA ALA A 158 4.29 13.58 6.47
C ALA A 158 4.25 12.20 7.14
N TYR A 159 3.08 11.56 7.21
CA TYR A 159 2.93 10.21 7.72
C TYR A 159 3.78 9.21 6.90
N ILE A 160 3.71 9.32 5.56
CA ILE A 160 4.49 8.50 4.62
C ILE A 160 5.98 8.62 4.88
N ARG A 161 6.52 9.85 4.97
CA ARG A 161 7.95 10.07 5.27
C ARG A 161 8.35 9.43 6.60
N GLY A 162 7.50 9.55 7.62
CA GLY A 162 7.70 8.86 8.90
C GLY A 162 7.77 7.34 8.74
N MET A 163 6.80 6.74 8.05
CA MET A 163 6.72 5.29 7.85
C MET A 163 7.93 4.76 7.08
N GLN A 164 8.33 5.45 6.02
CA GLN A 164 9.41 5.04 5.12
C GLN A 164 10.81 5.22 5.71
N GLY A 165 10.99 6.21 6.59
CA GLY A 165 12.31 6.53 7.15
C GLY A 165 13.18 7.36 6.19
N ASP A 166 14.41 7.59 6.60
CA ASP A 166 15.37 8.50 5.95
C ASP A 166 16.64 7.80 5.44
N ASP A 167 16.70 6.47 5.53
CA ASP A 167 17.81 5.71 4.97
C ASP A 167 17.76 5.75 3.43
N PRO A 168 18.86 6.16 2.76
CA PRO A 168 18.87 6.38 1.31
C PRO A 168 18.80 5.09 0.49
N LYS A 169 18.98 3.92 1.11
CA LYS A 169 18.97 2.60 0.44
C LYS A 169 17.84 1.70 0.94
N TYR A 170 17.49 1.77 2.23
CA TYR A 170 16.59 0.81 2.86
C TYR A 170 15.33 1.46 3.42
N LEU A 171 14.19 1.14 2.82
CA LEU A 171 12.89 1.54 3.37
C LEU A 171 12.62 0.87 4.70
N ARG A 172 12.21 1.64 5.70
CA ARG A 172 11.64 1.11 6.96
C ARG A 172 10.28 0.46 6.71
N CYS A 173 9.40 1.06 5.92
CA CYS A 173 8.11 0.46 5.55
C CYS A 173 7.63 1.11 4.27
N ALA A 174 7.22 0.34 3.27
CA ALA A 174 6.71 0.88 2.02
C ALA A 174 5.25 1.36 2.20
N ALA A 175 5.01 2.67 2.13
CA ALA A 175 3.65 3.19 2.18
C ALA A 175 2.93 2.95 0.85
N THR A 176 1.64 2.58 0.91
CA THR A 176 0.80 2.33 -0.26
C THR A 176 -0.45 3.18 -0.16
N LEU A 177 -0.53 4.22 -1.00
CA LEU A 177 -1.66 5.14 -1.06
C LEU A 177 -2.94 4.42 -1.46
N LYS A 178 -4.07 4.84 -0.93
CA LYS A 178 -5.38 4.34 -1.36
C LYS A 178 -6.47 5.41 -1.29
N HIS A 179 -7.54 5.30 -2.08
CA HIS A 179 -7.80 4.36 -3.17
C HIS A 179 -7.84 5.15 -4.47
N PHE A 180 -6.89 4.91 -5.37
CA PHE A 180 -6.69 5.73 -6.57
C PHE A 180 -7.71 5.39 -7.67
N TYR A 181 -8.65 6.27 -8.03
CA TYR A 181 -9.06 7.49 -7.34
C TYR A 181 -10.59 7.61 -7.37
N GLY A 182 -11.14 8.53 -6.58
CA GLY A 182 -12.57 8.86 -6.63
C GLY A 182 -13.47 7.83 -5.95
N ASN A 183 -13.00 7.24 -4.86
CA ASN A 183 -13.66 6.15 -4.14
C ASN A 183 -14.27 6.65 -2.82
N ASN A 184 -15.33 7.45 -2.90
CA ASN A 184 -15.94 8.13 -1.73
C ASN A 184 -17.38 7.67 -1.43
N THR A 185 -17.74 6.42 -1.74
CA THR A 185 -19.07 5.87 -1.45
C THR A 185 -18.95 4.43 -1.00
N GLU A 186 -19.52 4.08 0.15
CA GLU A 186 -19.54 2.68 0.61
C GLU A 186 -20.70 1.90 -0.01
N VAL A 187 -21.90 2.50 -0.06
CA VAL A 187 -23.05 1.84 -0.70
C VAL A 187 -22.77 1.71 -2.19
N GLY A 188 -22.65 0.47 -2.67
CA GLY A 188 -22.38 0.15 -4.07
C GLY A 188 -20.95 0.45 -4.53
N ARG A 189 -19.99 0.55 -3.60
CA ARG A 189 -18.58 0.86 -3.86
C ARG A 189 -17.91 0.04 -4.95
N GLY A 190 -18.30 -1.23 -5.09
CA GLY A 190 -17.75 -2.14 -6.11
C GLY A 190 -18.30 -1.99 -7.53
N TRP A 191 -19.34 -1.17 -7.75
CA TRP A 191 -19.99 -1.10 -9.06
C TRP A 191 -20.53 0.28 -9.47
N LYS A 192 -20.71 1.20 -8.51
CA LYS A 192 -21.14 2.57 -8.82
C LYS A 192 -20.10 3.31 -9.66
N ASN A 193 -20.57 4.36 -10.32
CA ASN A 193 -19.75 5.23 -11.14
C ASN A 193 -19.53 6.58 -10.48
N SER A 194 -18.26 6.95 -10.33
CA SER A 194 -17.84 8.31 -10.01
C SER A 194 -17.70 9.09 -11.31
N SER A 195 -18.64 10.02 -11.55
CA SER A 195 -18.60 10.96 -12.67
C SER A 195 -17.79 12.19 -12.26
N ILE A 196 -16.56 12.30 -12.78
CA ILE A 196 -15.60 13.33 -12.39
C ILE A 196 -15.20 14.11 -13.63
N ASP A 197 -15.51 15.40 -13.66
CA ASP A 197 -15.08 16.28 -14.76
C ASP A 197 -13.56 16.56 -14.69
N PRO A 198 -12.95 16.99 -15.81
CA PRO A 198 -11.51 17.19 -15.86
C PRO A 198 -10.96 18.16 -14.81
N ARG A 199 -11.71 19.21 -14.46
CA ARG A 199 -11.24 20.21 -13.49
C ARG A 199 -11.16 19.59 -12.10
N ASN A 200 -12.25 18.97 -11.64
CA ASN A 200 -12.27 18.31 -10.34
C ASN A 200 -11.27 17.14 -10.26
N LYS A 201 -11.03 16.44 -11.38
CA LYS A 201 -10.00 15.38 -11.44
C LYS A 201 -8.63 15.92 -11.01
N TYR A 202 -8.16 17.00 -11.61
CA TYR A 202 -6.81 17.53 -11.35
C TYR A 202 -6.74 18.43 -10.12
N GLU A 203 -7.75 19.27 -9.85
CA GLU A 203 -7.72 20.21 -8.73
C GLU A 203 -8.03 19.54 -7.38
N LEU A 204 -8.77 18.42 -7.37
CA LEU A 204 -9.22 17.77 -6.13
C LEU A 204 -8.76 16.32 -6.02
N TYR A 205 -9.16 15.46 -6.96
CA TYR A 205 -9.05 14.02 -6.76
C TYR A 205 -7.62 13.48 -6.89
N LEU A 206 -6.83 14.03 -7.81
CA LEU A 206 -5.44 13.61 -8.03
C LEU A 206 -4.44 14.40 -7.20
N GLU A 207 -4.80 15.60 -6.77
CA GLU A 207 -3.90 16.50 -6.04
C GLU A 207 -3.31 15.93 -4.74
N PRO A 208 -4.06 15.27 -3.84
CA PRO A 208 -3.48 14.69 -2.64
C PRO A 208 -2.55 13.51 -2.98
N PHE A 209 -2.86 12.72 -4.01
CA PHE A 209 -1.96 11.65 -4.48
C PHE A 209 -0.67 12.23 -5.03
N ARG A 210 -0.75 13.24 -5.91
CA ARG A 210 0.44 13.93 -6.48
C ARG A 210 1.36 14.43 -5.37
N ARG A 211 0.81 15.12 -4.36
CA ARG A 211 1.58 15.61 -3.20
C ARG A 211 2.20 14.48 -2.39
N CYS A 212 1.45 13.42 -2.11
CA CYS A 212 1.99 12.28 -1.36
C CYS A 212 3.10 11.53 -2.12
N ILE A 213 3.00 11.49 -3.45
CA ILE A 213 3.99 10.87 -4.32
C ILE A 213 5.24 11.76 -4.42
N GLU A 214 5.09 13.04 -4.78
CA GLU A 214 6.21 13.97 -5.00
C GLU A 214 6.87 14.44 -3.69
N ASP A 215 6.08 14.80 -2.68
CA ASP A 215 6.59 15.37 -1.41
C ASP A 215 6.72 14.31 -0.30
N GLY A 216 5.94 13.24 -0.39
CA GLY A 216 5.92 12.15 0.60
C GLY A 216 6.80 10.97 0.23
N GLY A 217 6.98 10.70 -1.07
CA GLY A 217 7.76 9.58 -1.59
C GLY A 217 7.04 8.23 -1.56
N ALA A 218 5.70 8.20 -1.64
CA ALA A 218 4.94 6.95 -1.55
C ALA A 218 5.40 5.87 -2.55
N GLU A 219 5.63 4.66 -2.05
CA GLU A 219 6.19 3.53 -2.81
C GLU A 219 5.14 2.73 -3.61
N GLY A 220 3.88 2.77 -3.17
CA GLY A 220 2.80 2.02 -3.78
C GLY A 220 1.48 2.79 -3.90
N ILE A 221 0.62 2.31 -4.79
CA ILE A 221 -0.77 2.77 -4.95
C ILE A 221 -1.72 1.58 -5.07
N MET A 222 -2.81 1.64 -4.31
CA MET A 222 -3.97 0.77 -4.41
C MET A 222 -5.05 1.45 -5.24
N THR A 223 -5.54 0.78 -6.27
CA THR A 223 -6.59 1.31 -7.14
C THR A 223 -7.97 1.27 -6.48
N ALA A 224 -8.84 2.19 -6.88
CA ALA A 224 -10.25 2.25 -6.52
C ALA A 224 -11.05 1.06 -7.05
N TYR A 225 -12.10 0.67 -6.31
CA TYR A 225 -13.01 -0.39 -6.71
C TYR A 225 -14.05 0.07 -7.74
N ASN A 226 -14.54 1.30 -7.60
CA ASN A 226 -15.65 1.83 -8.39
C ASN A 226 -15.27 2.03 -9.86
N LYS A 227 -16.29 2.32 -10.68
CA LYS A 227 -16.07 2.87 -12.02
C LYS A 227 -15.71 4.35 -11.91
N ILE A 228 -14.81 4.80 -12.77
CA ILE A 228 -14.42 6.19 -12.96
C ILE A 228 -14.79 6.54 -14.39
N ASN A 229 -15.71 7.49 -14.57
CA ASN A 229 -16.18 7.93 -15.89
C ASN A 229 -16.56 6.77 -16.84
N GLY A 230 -17.19 5.72 -16.30
CA GLY A 230 -17.72 4.56 -17.03
C GLY A 230 -16.87 3.30 -16.97
N THR A 231 -15.58 3.39 -16.61
CA THR A 231 -14.63 2.26 -16.64
C THR A 231 -14.21 1.85 -15.24
N ILE A 232 -14.15 0.55 -14.96
CA ILE A 232 -13.75 0.00 -13.65
C ILE A 232 -12.32 0.48 -13.32
N GLY A 233 -12.09 1.02 -12.11
CA GLY A 233 -10.85 1.68 -11.71
C GLY A 233 -9.58 0.89 -12.03
N ILE A 234 -9.48 -0.36 -11.58
CA ILE A 234 -8.32 -1.23 -11.84
C ILE A 234 -8.12 -1.59 -13.32
N LEU A 235 -9.18 -1.47 -14.15
CA LEU A 235 -9.14 -1.73 -15.59
C LEU A 235 -9.14 -0.44 -16.42
N ASN A 236 -9.00 0.73 -15.78
CA ASN A 236 -9.10 2.00 -16.46
C ASN A 236 -7.74 2.39 -17.09
N PRO A 237 -7.63 2.52 -18.42
CA PRO A 237 -6.38 2.92 -19.07
C PRO A 237 -5.84 4.25 -18.54
N GLU A 238 -6.73 5.19 -18.19
CA GLU A 238 -6.35 6.48 -17.62
C GLU A 238 -5.57 6.32 -16.30
N VAL A 239 -5.95 5.36 -15.46
CA VAL A 239 -5.22 5.08 -14.20
C VAL A 239 -3.79 4.64 -14.51
N THR A 240 -3.60 3.80 -15.52
CA THR A 240 -2.26 3.36 -15.94
C THR A 240 -1.48 4.52 -16.55
N ASP A 241 -2.11 5.31 -17.42
CA ASP A 241 -1.46 6.43 -18.10
C ASP A 241 -1.02 7.51 -17.12
N ILE A 242 -1.87 7.87 -16.16
CA ILE A 242 -1.52 8.84 -15.12
C ILE A 242 -0.35 8.32 -14.29
N LEU A 243 -0.39 7.06 -13.83
CA LEU A 243 0.61 6.55 -12.88
C LEU A 243 1.94 6.13 -13.52
N LYS A 244 1.96 5.77 -14.80
CA LYS A 244 3.20 5.33 -15.49
C LYS A 244 3.84 6.39 -16.38
N ASN A 245 3.04 7.31 -16.93
CA ASN A 245 3.55 8.35 -17.84
C ASN A 245 3.66 9.72 -17.16
N SER A 246 3.20 9.87 -15.91
CA SER A 246 3.64 10.98 -15.06
C SER A 246 5.07 10.71 -14.58
N THR A 247 5.79 11.76 -14.23
CA THR A 247 7.23 11.75 -13.93
C THR A 247 7.63 10.97 -12.67
N VAL A 248 6.73 10.15 -12.09
CA VAL A 248 6.98 9.42 -10.84
C VAL A 248 6.64 7.93 -10.98
N SER A 249 7.65 7.09 -10.77
CA SER A 249 7.50 5.63 -10.76
C SER A 249 6.93 5.18 -9.41
N VAL A 250 5.71 4.61 -9.41
CA VAL A 250 5.08 4.05 -8.21
C VAL A 250 4.59 2.63 -8.50
N THR A 251 4.74 1.70 -7.54
CA THR A 251 4.30 0.31 -7.72
C THR A 251 2.78 0.20 -7.58
N LEU A 252 2.11 -0.40 -8.56
CA LEU A 252 0.67 -0.70 -8.48
C LEU A 252 0.45 -1.94 -7.60
N SER A 253 -0.32 -1.79 -6.53
CA SER A 253 -0.83 -2.90 -5.73
C SER A 253 -2.30 -3.13 -6.09
N ALA A 254 -2.60 -4.32 -6.62
CA ALA A 254 -3.98 -4.77 -6.76
C ALA A 254 -4.50 -5.22 -5.39
N THR A 255 -5.68 -4.75 -5.01
CA THR A 255 -6.44 -5.34 -3.92
C THR A 255 -6.95 -6.71 -4.36
N ALA A 256 -6.54 -7.76 -3.64
CA ALA A 256 -7.19 -9.06 -3.73
C ALA A 256 -8.59 -8.94 -3.12
N VAL A 257 -9.60 -8.68 -3.95
CA VAL A 257 -11.00 -8.90 -3.56
C VAL A 257 -11.19 -10.41 -3.46
N ARG A 258 -11.36 -10.93 -2.23
CA ARG A 258 -12.02 -12.22 -2.03
C ARG A 258 -13.47 -12.03 -2.51
N TRP A 259 -13.76 -12.54 -3.69
CA TRP A 259 -15.13 -12.73 -4.14
C TRP A 259 -15.73 -13.87 -3.32
N ASP A 260 -16.46 -13.55 -2.25
CA ASP A 260 -17.42 -14.50 -1.70
C ASP A 260 -18.63 -14.50 -2.64
N LEU A 261 -18.64 -15.43 -3.58
CA LEU A 261 -19.82 -15.77 -4.35
C LEU A 261 -20.62 -16.77 -3.51
N SER A 262 -21.40 -16.24 -2.58
CA SER A 262 -22.52 -16.95 -1.94
C SER A 262 -23.84 -16.37 -2.43
#